data_AF-X5S123-F1
#
_entry.id   AF-X5S123-F1
#
_cell.length_a   1.000
_cell.length_b   1.000
_cell.length_c   1.000
_cell.angle_alpha   90.00
_cell.angle_beta   90.00
_cell.angle_gamma   90.00
#
_symmetry.space_group_name_H-M   'P 1'
#
loop_
_entity.id
_entity.type
_entity.pdbx_description
1 polymer ?
#
loop_
_entity_poly.entity_id
_entity_poly.type
_entity_poly.pdbx_seq_one_letter_code
_entity_poly.pdbx_strand_id
1 'polypeptide(L)'
;MAGYIGAHVSKETRRAKLDRLAASIPKHEFEFLMKIAKLSRHDLLGLIAKHDGGRDKVYRDLAAHLAATEAALEPVHEAAADDGQTAGASPATNSPAGK
;
A
#
# COMPACT_ATOMS: atom_id res chain seq x y z
N MET A 1 -23.16 -35.11 41.42
CA MET A 1 -21.95 -34.39 40.99
C MET A 1 -22.14 -34.00 39.54
N ALA A 2 -22.49 -32.73 39.27
CA ALA A 2 -22.82 -32.27 37.92
C ALA A 2 -21.53 -31.90 37.16
N GLY A 3 -21.13 -32.73 36.20
CA GLY A 3 -20.03 -32.46 35.29
C GLY A 3 -20.56 -32.01 33.92
N TYR A 4 -20.89 -30.73 33.78
CA TYR A 4 -21.16 -30.12 32.48
C TYR A 4 -19.86 -29.61 31.88
N ILE A 5 -19.13 -30.46 31.16
CA ILE A 5 -18.08 -30.02 30.23
C ILE A 5 -18.39 -30.65 28.87
N GLY A 6 -19.57 -30.33 28.35
CA GLY A 6 -19.88 -30.49 26.94
C GLY A 6 -19.32 -29.29 26.21
N ALA A 7 -18.28 -29.51 25.42
CA ALA A 7 -17.64 -28.51 24.57
C ALA A 7 -18.68 -27.71 23.78
N HIS A 8 -18.91 -26.46 24.18
CA HIS A 8 -19.53 -25.46 23.30
C HIS A 8 -18.52 -25.14 22.20
N VAL A 9 -18.47 -25.98 21.16
CA VAL A 9 -18.04 -25.53 19.83
C VAL A 9 -19.15 -24.58 19.37
N SER A 10 -19.08 -23.35 19.88
CA SER A 10 -20.07 -22.32 19.62
C SER A 10 -20.15 -22.13 18.10
N LYS A 11 -21.37 -22.21 17.56
CA LYS A 11 -21.67 -21.74 16.20
C LYS A 11 -21.49 -20.22 16.19
N GLU A 12 -20.24 -19.77 16.26
CA GLU A 12 -19.91 -18.35 16.23
C GLU A 12 -20.44 -17.80 14.91
N THR A 13 -21.35 -16.84 15.00
CA THR A 13 -21.84 -16.17 13.80
C THR A 13 -20.68 -15.43 13.15
N ARG A 14 -20.69 -15.32 11.82
CA ARG A 14 -19.68 -14.55 11.09
C ARG A 14 -19.48 -13.14 11.70
N ARG A 15 -20.56 -12.53 12.18
CA ARG A 15 -20.54 -11.23 12.87
C ARG A 15 -19.74 -11.29 14.17
N ALA A 16 -20.06 -12.24 15.06
CA ALA A 16 -19.35 -12.43 16.32
C ALA A 16 -17.84 -12.69 16.11
N LYS A 17 -17.49 -13.48 15.09
CA LYS A 17 -16.09 -13.73 14.72
C LYS A 17 -15.38 -12.44 14.31
N LEU A 18 -16.01 -11.63 13.46
CA LEU A 18 -15.44 -10.36 13.02
C LEU A 18 -15.32 -9.36 14.17
N ASP A 19 -16.27 -9.34 15.11
CA ASP A 19 -16.20 -8.46 16.28
C ASP A 19 -15.09 -8.89 17.25
N ARG A 20 -14.92 -10.20 17.48
CA ARG A 20 -13.78 -10.74 18.24
C ARG A 20 -12.44 -10.41 17.58
N LEU A 21 -12.35 -10.57 16.26
CA LEU A 21 -11.15 -10.23 15.51
C LEU A 21 -10.89 -8.72 15.52
N ALA A 22 -11.92 -7.87 15.43
CA ALA A 22 -11.78 -6.43 15.59
C ALA A 22 -11.21 -6.06 16.97
N ALA A 23 -11.61 -6.79 18.02
CA ALA A 23 -11.11 -6.59 19.38
C ALA A 23 -9.65 -7.06 19.58
N SER A 24 -9.07 -7.82 18.65
CA SER A 24 -7.65 -8.23 18.71
C SER A 24 -6.68 -7.07 18.49
N ILE A 25 -7.16 -5.96 17.91
CA ILE A 25 -6.40 -4.74 17.69
C ILE A 25 -7.08 -3.60 18.45
N PRO A 26 -6.34 -2.78 19.24
CA PRO A 26 -6.92 -1.61 19.90
C PRO A 26 -7.59 -0.67 18.90
N LYS A 27 -8.75 -0.11 19.27
CA LYS A 27 -9.57 0.73 18.37
C LYS A 27 -8.77 1.86 17.70
N HIS A 28 -7.92 2.54 18.46
CA HIS A 28 -7.10 3.64 17.94
C HIS A 28 -6.07 3.16 16.91
N GLU A 29 -5.49 1.97 17.11
CA GLU A 29 -4.61 1.35 16.11
C GLU A 29 -5.41 0.95 14.88
N PHE A 30 -6.59 0.36 15.05
CA PHE A 30 -7.45 -0.03 13.94
C PHE A 30 -7.80 1.18 13.04
N GLU A 31 -8.20 2.30 13.63
CA GLU A 31 -8.47 3.54 12.91
C GLU A 31 -7.21 4.12 12.25
N PHE A 32 -6.05 4.01 12.90
CA PHE A 32 -4.77 4.43 12.32
C PHE A 32 -4.40 3.59 11.09
N LEU A 33 -4.51 2.25 11.17
CA LEU A 33 -4.20 1.32 10.08
C LEU A 33 -5.10 1.59 8.86
N MET A 34 -6.40 1.86 9.07
CA MET A 34 -7.31 2.24 7.99
C MET A 34 -6.84 3.50 7.26
N LYS A 35 -6.40 4.53 8.01
CA LYS A 35 -5.97 5.80 7.43
C LYS A 35 -4.67 5.65 6.64
N ILE A 36 -3.66 4.98 7.20
CA ILE A 36 -2.36 4.86 6.53
C ILE A 36 -2.43 3.98 5.28
N ALA A 37 -3.16 2.86 5.35
CA ALA A 37 -3.28 1.91 4.25
C ALA A 37 -4.41 2.28 3.26
N LYS A 38 -5.14 3.37 3.52
CA LYS A 38 -6.33 3.78 2.74
C LYS A 38 -7.33 2.63 2.56
N LEU A 39 -7.46 1.77 3.58
CA LEU A 39 -8.32 0.58 3.55
C LEU A 39 -9.69 0.87 4.15
N SER A 40 -10.71 0.23 3.61
CA SER A 40 -12.03 0.21 4.24
C SER A 40 -12.00 -0.66 5.50
N ARG A 41 -12.97 -0.46 6.40
CA ARG A 41 -13.13 -1.32 7.60
C ARG A 41 -13.30 -2.80 7.22
N HIS A 42 -14.01 -3.07 6.11
CA HIS A 42 -14.25 -4.44 5.66
C HIS A 42 -12.96 -5.10 5.19
N ASP A 43 -12.11 -4.38 4.45
CA ASP A 43 -10.85 -4.91 3.92
C ASP A 43 -9.84 -5.15 5.05
N LEU A 44 -9.74 -4.20 6.00
CA LEU A 44 -8.90 -4.38 7.17
C LEU A 44 -9.36 -5.56 8.03
N LEU A 45 -10.67 -5.74 8.23
CA LEU A 45 -11.19 -6.93 8.92
C LEU A 45 -10.94 -8.22 8.15
N GLY A 46 -11.00 -8.19 6.82
CA GLY A 46 -10.62 -9.31 5.97
C GLY A 46 -9.16 -9.71 6.16
N LEU A 47 -8.27 -8.74 6.24
CA LEU A 47 -6.84 -8.94 6.52
C LEU A 47 -6.59 -9.54 7.91
N ILE A 48 -7.28 -9.02 8.92
CA ILE A 48 -7.20 -9.54 10.29
C ILE A 48 -7.73 -10.98 10.34
N ALA A 49 -8.83 -11.26 9.63
CA ALA A 49 -9.42 -12.59 9.55
C ALA A 49 -8.52 -13.59 8.82
N LYS A 50 -7.82 -13.18 7.74
CA LYS A 50 -6.81 -13.98 7.03
C LYS A 50 -5.70 -14.47 7.96
N HIS A 51 -5.38 -13.68 8.99
CA HIS A 51 -4.34 -13.99 9.96
C HIS A 51 -4.87 -14.40 11.34
N ASP A 52 -6.17 -14.69 11.45
CA ASP A 52 -6.87 -15.07 12.69
C ASP A 52 -6.59 -14.14 13.89
N GLY A 53 -6.44 -12.83 13.63
CA GLY A 53 -6.13 -11.85 14.67
C GLY A 53 -4.65 -11.76 15.06
N GLY A 54 -3.77 -12.51 14.39
CA GLY A 54 -2.33 -12.46 14.62
C GLY A 54 -1.71 -11.12 14.21
N ARG A 55 -1.57 -10.20 15.17
CA ARG A 55 -1.08 -8.82 14.99
C ARG A 55 0.19 -8.72 14.16
N ASP A 56 1.22 -9.51 14.45
CA ASP A 56 2.51 -9.46 13.74
C ASP A 56 2.38 -9.75 12.23
N LYS A 57 1.51 -10.70 11.89
CA LYS A 57 1.25 -11.08 10.49
C LYS A 57 0.45 -9.99 9.78
N VAL A 58 -0.55 -9.43 10.47
CA VAL A 58 -1.34 -8.29 9.98
C VAL A 58 -0.44 -7.09 9.68
N TYR A 59 0.41 -6.68 10.61
CA TYR A 59 1.30 -5.53 10.38
C TYR A 59 2.31 -5.77 9.27
N ARG A 60 2.85 -7.00 9.17
CA ARG A 60 3.77 -7.36 8.08
C ARG A 60 3.10 -7.29 6.71
N ASP A 61 1.89 -7.83 6.58
CA ASP A 61 1.13 -7.79 5.32
C ASP A 61 0.74 -6.34 4.98
N LEU A 62 0.39 -5.54 5.99
CA LEU A 62 0.06 -4.13 5.82
C LEU A 62 1.29 -3.30 5.40
N ALA A 63 2.46 -3.56 5.99
CA ALA A 63 3.71 -2.91 5.59
C ALA A 63 4.10 -3.25 4.15
N ALA A 64 3.91 -4.51 3.72
CA ALA A 64 4.13 -4.92 2.34
C ALA A 64 3.15 -4.23 1.37
N HIS A 65 1.88 -4.10 1.77
CA HIS A 65 0.88 -3.36 0.99
C HIS A 65 1.22 -1.87 0.84
N LEU A 66 1.68 -1.23 1.91
CA LEU A 66 2.12 0.16 1.89
C LEU A 66 3.33 0.36 0.98
N ALA A 67 4.36 -0.49 1.12
CA ALA A 67 5.54 -0.44 0.27
C ALA A 67 5.21 -0.65 -1.22
N ALA A 68 4.28 -1.56 -1.53
CA ALA A 68 3.81 -1.77 -2.89
C ALA A 68 3.02 -0.56 -3.44
N THR A 69 2.24 0.11 -2.58
CA THR A 69 1.47 1.31 -2.96
C THR A 69 2.39 2.51 -3.19
N GLU A 70 3.44 2.66 -2.39
CA GLU A 70 4.48 3.68 -2.57
C GLU A 70 5.27 3.43 -3.85
N ALA A 71 5.71 2.20 -4.09
CA ALA A 71 6.39 1.82 -5.33
C ALA A 71 5.54 2.00 -6.60
N ALA A 72 4.21 1.92 -6.49
CA ALA A 72 3.30 2.16 -7.61
C ALA A 72 3.05 3.66 -7.88
N LEU A 73 3.38 4.56 -6.95
CA LEU A 73 3.23 6.00 -7.10
C LEU A 73 4.39 6.64 -7.90
N GLU A 74 5.53 5.95 -7.98
CA GLU A 74 6.69 6.37 -8.78
C GLU A 74 6.69 5.66 -10.15
N PRO A 75 6.13 6.33 -11.18
CA PRO A 75 6.87 6.46 -12.41
C PRO A 75 6.73 7.89 -12.95
N VAL A 76 7.37 8.86 -12.32
CA VAL A 76 7.73 10.10 -13.02
C VAL A 76 9.23 10.08 -13.23
N HIS A 77 9.64 9.34 -14.25
CA HIS A 77 10.92 9.61 -14.90
C HIS A 77 10.86 11.04 -15.43
N GLU A 78 11.45 11.94 -14.69
CA GLU A 78 11.87 13.27 -15.12
C GLU A 78 12.86 13.07 -16.27
N ALA A 79 12.36 13.01 -17.50
CA ALA A 79 13.17 13.18 -18.70
C ALA A 79 13.47 14.68 -18.86
N ALA A 80 14.25 15.23 -17.93
CA ALA A 80 14.97 16.47 -18.14
C ALA A 80 16.12 16.18 -19.11
N ALA A 81 15.85 16.35 -20.40
CA ALA A 81 16.88 16.69 -21.37
C ALA A 81 16.65 18.15 -21.77
N ASP A 82 17.04 19.04 -20.86
CA ASP A 82 17.42 20.41 -21.19
C ASP A 82 18.90 20.37 -21.57
N ASP A 83 19.19 20.45 -22.86
CA ASP A 83 20.49 20.89 -23.33
C ASP A 83 20.21 21.96 -24.40
N GLY A 84 20.07 23.20 -23.92
CA GLY A 84 20.12 24.37 -24.78
C GLY A 84 21.50 24.49 -25.43
N GLN A 85 21.57 24.35 -26.76
CA GLN A 85 22.73 24.81 -27.53
C GLN A 85 22.40 26.14 -28.21
N THR A 86 22.94 27.20 -27.62
CA THR A 86 23.00 28.56 -28.13
C THR A 86 23.92 28.69 -29.35
N ALA A 87 23.49 29.52 -30.29
CA ALA A 87 24.25 30.33 -31.26
C ALA A 87 25.46 29.72 -31.99
N GLY A 88 25.32 29.54 -33.31
CA GLY A 88 26.42 29.28 -34.24
C GLY A 88 26.11 29.78 -35.65
N ALA A 89 26.47 31.05 -35.89
CA ALA A 89 26.65 31.75 -37.16
C ALA A 89 26.34 31.01 -38.49
N SER A 90 25.42 31.58 -39.27
CA SER A 90 25.35 31.39 -40.73
C SER A 90 26.68 31.82 -41.37
N PRO A 91 27.36 30.98 -42.17
CA PRO A 91 28.53 31.42 -42.90
C PRO A 91 28.12 32.19 -44.17
N ALA A 92 28.80 33.31 -44.36
CA ALA A 92 28.64 34.24 -45.47
C ALA A 92 29.04 33.65 -46.83
N THR A 93 28.46 34.26 -47.86
CA THR A 93 28.79 34.14 -49.28
C THR A 93 30.26 34.47 -49.58
N ASN A 94 30.94 33.63 -50.37
CA ASN A 94 31.69 33.98 -51.59
C ASN A 94 32.71 32.89 -51.93
N SER A 95 32.47 32.15 -53.02
CA SER A 95 33.49 31.35 -53.70
C SER A 95 34.20 32.22 -54.75
N PRO A 96 35.53 32.32 -54.76
CA PRO A 96 36.26 32.66 -55.97
C PRO A 96 36.81 31.37 -56.59
N ALA A 97 36.24 30.96 -57.73
CA ALA A 97 37.00 30.27 -58.77
C ALA A 97 37.70 31.38 -59.58
N GLY A 98 38.99 31.38 -59.90
CA GLY A 98 39.93 30.29 -60.08
C GLY A 98 40.56 30.47 -61.46
N LYS A 99 41.86 30.77 -61.47
CA LYS A 99 42.82 30.95 -62.58
C LYS A 99 42.90 32.32 -63.25
#